data_AF-A0A7Y7WGZ0-F1
#
_entry.id   AF-A0A7Y7WGZ0-F1
#
_cell.length_a   1.000
_cell.length_b   1.000
_cell.length_c   1.000
_cell.angle_alpha   90.00
_cell.angle_beta   90.00
_cell.angle_gamma   90.00
#
_symmetry.space_group_name_H-M   'P 1'
#
loop_
_entity.id
_entity.type
_entity.pdbx_description
1 polymer ?
#
loop_
_entity_poly.entity_id
_entity_poly.type
_entity_poly.pdbx_seq_one_letter_code
_entity_poly.pdbx_strand_id
1 'polypeptide(L)' 'MSVYEWARQEVQASLEAAQAEGFEPGLGLRALLSAVVQQSKALRSAEDLADELQFLAENLDDGQDYGFMRP' A
#
# COMPACT_ATOMS: atom_id res chain seq x y z
N MET A 1 -0.09 15.83 -7.29
CA MET A 1 -0.19 14.60 -6.48
C MET A 1 -0.34 13.44 -7.45
N SER A 2 0.60 12.51 -7.46
CA SER A 2 0.50 11.26 -8.22
C SER A 2 -0.47 10.29 -7.54
N VAL A 3 -0.96 9.30 -8.29
CA VAL A 3 -1.83 8.24 -7.72
C VAL A 3 -1.14 7.49 -6.57
N TYR A 4 0.17 7.32 -6.63
CA TYR A 4 0.96 6.68 -5.57
C TYR A 4 1.06 7.54 -4.31
N GLU A 5 1.24 8.86 -4.46
CA GLU A 5 1.25 9.79 -3.32
C GLU A 5 -0.10 9.84 -2.62
N TRP A 6 -1.20 9.89 -3.39
CA TRP A 6 -2.55 9.81 -2.86
C TRP A 6 -2.76 8.49 -2.09
N ALA A 7 -2.43 7.35 -2.69
CA ALA A 7 -2.61 6.04 -2.06
C ALA A 7 -1.83 5.91 -0.73
N ARG A 8 -0.60 6.45 -0.67
CA ARG A 8 0.18 6.47 0.59
C ARG A 8 -0.51 7.29 1.68
N GLN A 9 -1.10 8.43 1.33
CA GLN A 9 -1.84 9.27 2.29
C GLN A 9 -3.08 8.55 2.82
N GLU A 10 -3.85 7.89 1.95
CA GLU A 10 -5.04 7.13 2.36
C GLU A 10 -4.67 5.95 3.30
N VAL A 11 -3.57 5.25 3.01
CA VAL A 11 -3.07 4.18 3.88
C VAL A 11 -2.66 4.74 5.23
N GLN A 12 -1.93 5.85 5.27
CA GLN A 12 -1.50 6.48 6.52
C GLN A 12 -2.70 6.91 7.37
N ALA A 13 -3.69 7.59 6.77
CA ALA A 13 -4.91 8.01 7.45
C ALA A 13 -5.71 6.80 7.99
N SER A 14 -5.78 5.72 7.22
CA SER A 14 -6.47 4.49 7.64
C SER A 14 -5.77 3.82 8.83
N LEU A 15 -4.43 3.86 8.88
CA LEU A 15 -3.66 3.32 9.99
C LEU A 15 -3.81 4.16 11.26
N GLU A 16 -3.84 5.48 11.13
CA GLU A 16 -4.11 6.39 12.25
C GLU A 16 -5.50 6.14 12.83
N ALA A 17 -6.51 5.98 11.98
CA ALA A 17 -7.86 5.61 12.40
C ALA A 17 -7.89 4.24 13.09
N ALA A 18 -7.21 3.23 12.54
CA ALA A 18 -7.12 1.90 13.16
C ALA A 18 -6.41 1.91 14.51
N GLN A 19 -5.35 2.71 14.66
CA GLN A 19 -4.64 2.87 15.93
C GLN A 19 -5.51 3.59 16.98
N ALA A 20 -6.33 4.56 16.58
CA ALA A 20 -7.29 5.21 17.47
C ALA A 20 -8.35 4.23 18.03
N GLU A 21 -8.68 3.19 17.27
CA GLU A 21 -9.53 2.07 17.68
C GLU A 21 -8.78 0.99 18.51
N GLY A 22 -7.47 1.15 18.71
CA GLY A 22 -6.62 0.23 19.48
C GLY A 22 -6.06 -0.95 18.68
N PHE A 23 -6.12 -0.92 17.34
CA PHE A 23 -5.49 -1.95 16.52
C PHE A 23 -3.99 -1.71 16.36
N GLU A 24 -3.21 -2.79 16.49
CA GLU A 24 -1.78 -2.76 16.22
C GLU A 24 -1.49 -2.39 14.74
N PRO A 25 -0.47 -1.55 14.46
CA PRO A 25 -0.19 -1.09 13.10
C PRO A 25 0.01 -2.22 12.09
N GLY A 26 0.72 -3.28 12.49
CA GLY A 26 0.95 -4.45 11.64
C GLY A 26 -0.33 -5.24 11.33
N LEU A 27 -1.30 -5.25 12.25
CA LEU A 27 -2.62 -5.85 12.01
C LEU A 27 -3.43 -4.99 11.03
N GLY A 28 -3.42 -3.67 11.22
CA GLY A 28 -4.07 -2.71 10.32
C GLY A 28 -3.57 -2.84 8.88
N LEU A 29 -2.25 -2.88 8.67
CA LEU A 29 -1.65 -3.07 7.34
C LEU A 29 -2.11 -4.37 6.67
N ARG A 30 -2.14 -5.49 7.41
CA ARG A 30 -2.60 -6.77 6.88
C ARG A 30 -4.09 -6.74 6.50
N ALA A 31 -4.91 -6.09 7.31
CA ALA A 31 -6.34 -5.93 7.03
C ALA A 31 -6.57 -5.07 5.77
N LEU A 32 -5.85 -3.95 5.65
CA LEU A 32 -5.93 -3.08 4.47
C LEU A 32 -5.48 -3.81 3.19
N LEU A 33 -4.36 -4.54 3.24
CA LEU A 33 -3.90 -5.35 2.10
C LEU A 33 -4.94 -6.40 1.70
N SER A 34 -5.56 -7.06 2.69
CA SER A 34 -6.63 -8.05 2.43
C SER A 34 -7.84 -7.43 1.72
N ALA A 35 -8.25 -6.23 2.16
CA ALA A 35 -9.36 -5.50 1.54
C ALA A 35 -9.03 -5.08 0.09
N VAL A 36 -7.80 -4.62 -0.16
CA VAL A 36 -7.33 -4.28 -1.52
C VAL A 36 -7.34 -5.51 -2.41
N VAL A 37 -6.77 -6.64 -1.96
CA VAL A 37 -6.74 -7.90 -2.71
C VAL A 37 -8.16 -8.38 -3.05
N GLN A 38 -9.09 -8.28 -2.10
CA GLN A 38 -10.47 -8.66 -2.31
C GLN A 38 -11.15 -7.82 -3.41
N GLN A 39 -10.91 -6.51 -3.43
CA GLN A 39 -11.46 -5.62 -4.45
C GLN A 39 -10.79 -5.83 -5.82
N SER A 40 -9.47 -6.05 -5.84
CA SER A 40 -8.71 -6.30 -7.07
C SER A 40 -9.15 -7.56 -7.81
N LYS A 41 -9.65 -8.58 -7.11
CA LYS A 41 -10.20 -9.81 -7.73
C LYS A 41 -11.34 -9.54 -8.72
N ALA A 42 -12.06 -8.41 -8.60
CA ALA A 42 -13.09 -8.05 -9.57
C ALA A 42 -12.51 -7.51 -10.89
N LEU A 43 -11.23 -7.14 -10.91
CA LEU A 43 -10.55 -6.45 -12.00
C LEU A 43 -9.43 -7.28 -12.63
N ARG A 44 -8.82 -8.18 -11.86
CA ARG A 44 -7.67 -9.01 -12.26
C ARG A 44 -7.85 -10.46 -11.85
N SER A 45 -7.17 -11.36 -12.55
CA SER A 45 -7.07 -12.75 -12.13
C SER A 45 -6.26 -12.88 -10.83
N ALA A 46 -6.40 -14.02 -10.15
CA ALA A 46 -5.60 -14.28 -8.95
C ALA A 46 -4.10 -14.42 -9.25
N GLU A 47 -3.75 -14.93 -10.44
CA GLU A 47 -2.37 -15.10 -10.90
C GLU A 47 -1.72 -13.73 -11.17
N ASP A 48 -2.37 -12.88 -11.96
CA ASP A 48 -1.85 -11.53 -12.26
C ASP A 48 -1.68 -10.68 -11.00
N LEU A 49 -2.60 -10.83 -10.04
CA LEU A 49 -2.51 -10.11 -8.77
C LEU A 49 -1.37 -10.65 -7.90
N ALA A 50 -1.12 -11.95 -7.90
CA ALA A 50 0.00 -12.54 -7.18
C ALA A 50 1.34 -12.07 -7.77
N ASP A 51 1.46 -12.06 -9.09
CA ASP A 51 2.66 -11.58 -9.79
C ASP A 51 2.91 -10.08 -9.53
N GLU A 52 1.85 -9.26 -9.56
CA GLU A 52 1.95 -7.84 -9.23
C GLU A 52 2.39 -7.61 -7.77
N LEU A 53 1.81 -8.34 -6.82
CA LEU A 53 2.22 -8.24 -5.41
C LEU A 53 3.66 -8.69 -5.20
N GLN A 54 4.09 -9.76 -5.87
CA GLN A 54 5.46 -10.24 -5.83
C GLN A 54 6.42 -9.18 -6.40
N PHE A 55 6.10 -8.61 -7.56
CA PHE A 55 6.85 -7.53 -8.17
C PHE A 55 6.97 -6.33 -7.23
N LEU A 56 5.86 -5.89 -6.62
CA LEU A 56 5.87 -4.77 -5.67
C LEU A 56 6.74 -5.08 -4.46
N ALA A 57 6.67 -6.29 -3.91
CA ALA A 57 7.48 -6.70 -2.75
C ALA A 57 8.99 -6.75 -3.07
N GLU A 58 9.36 -7.22 -4.26
CA GLU A 58 10.75 -7.27 -4.73
C GLU A 58 11.31 -5.88 -5.05
N ASN A 59 10.45 -4.91 -5.35
CA ASN A 59 10.82 -3.55 -5.73
C ASN A 59 10.46 -2.52 -4.65
N LEU A 60 10.32 -2.94 -3.38
CA LEU A 60 10.26 -2.03 -2.24
C LEU A 60 11.61 -1.31 -2.12
N ASP A 61 11.71 -0.16 -2.78
CA ASP A 61 12.90 0.68 -2.71
C ASP A 61 12.91 1.43 -1.36
N ASP A 62 13.74 0.98 -0.42
CA ASP A 62 13.96 1.64 0.87
C ASP A 62 14.64 3.03 0.72
N GLY A 63 15.00 3.45 -0.51
CA GLY A 63 15.93 4.56 -0.77
C GLY A 63 15.45 5.69 -1.69
N GLN A 64 14.18 5.78 -2.09
CA GLN A 64 13.75 6.87 -3.00
C GLN A 64 13.20 8.08 -2.26
N ASP A 65 14.07 8.70 -1.48
CA ASP A 65 13.99 10.13 -1.25
C ASP A 65 14.41 10.82 -2.57
N TYR A 66 13.54 10.78 -3.59
CA TYR A 66 13.60 11.72 -4.72
C TYR A 66 13.18 13.11 -4.21
N GLY A 67 13.90 13.61 -3.20
CA GLY A 67 14.10 15.03 -3.02
C GLY A 67 14.67 15.52 -4.33
N PHE A 68 13.85 16.24 -5.09
CA PHE A 68 14.22 17.08 -6.21
C PHE A 68 15.34 18.06 -5.78
N MET A 69 16.56 17.56 -5.67
CA MET A 69 17.80 18.32 -5.62
C MET A 69 18.39 18.25 -7.02
N ARG A 70 17.94 19.14 -7.91
CA ARG A 70 18.74 19.94 -8.88
C ARG A 70 17.87 21.13 -9.35
N PRO A 71 18.43 22.34 -9.52
CA PRO A 71 19.83 22.68 -9.76
C PRO A 71 20.61 23.15 -8.52
#